data_AF-A0A952UCW7-F1
#
_entry.id   AF-A0A952UCW7-F1
#
_cell.length_a   1.000
_cell.length_b   1.000
_cell.length_c   1.000
_cell.angle_alpha   90.00
_cell.angle_beta   90.00
_cell.angle_gamma   90.00
#
_symmetry.space_group_name_H-M   'P 1'
#
loop_
_entity.id
_entity.type
_entity.pdbx_description
1 polymer ?
#
loop_
_entity_poly.entity_id
_entity_poly.type
_entity_poly.pdbx_seq_one_letter_code
_entity_poly.pdbx_strand_id
1 'polypeptide(L)'
;ARMRDTAAAHRAARGLRKRGAGRALTTASDEYRGIETGARRRWGRLPETPESVEPWAASVAQHEADRDPRAAETRERADNARQEQQRLAARQAQERTSLRRRLLGDRVPSRPGAEAARWRARAEAARGDLTAIEALPPVEAAALIRARAEREQAQREAAERALAAREARATQLHDFTRDRHRHSPASGPDFGPSL
;
A
#
# COMPACT_ATOMS: atom_id res chain seq x y z
N ALA A 1 -36.39 -17.60 30.41
CA ALA A 1 -37.00 -18.93 30.68
C ALA A 1 -37.56 -19.00 32.11
N ARG A 2 -36.72 -18.99 33.16
CA ARG A 2 -37.11 -19.19 34.57
C ARG A 2 -38.27 -18.31 35.11
N MET A 3 -38.39 -17.04 34.70
CA MET A 3 -39.49 -16.17 35.16
C MET A 3 -40.86 -16.54 34.56
N ARG A 4 -40.88 -17.03 33.31
CA ARG A 4 -42.11 -17.55 32.68
C ARG A 4 -42.49 -18.91 33.28
N ASP A 5 -41.50 -19.74 33.58
CA ASP A 5 -41.70 -21.06 34.20
C ASP A 5 -42.26 -20.93 35.63
N THR A 6 -41.74 -19.98 36.41
CA THR A 6 -42.25 -19.67 37.76
C THR A 6 -43.67 -19.06 37.72
N ALA A 7 -43.96 -18.18 36.76
CA ALA A 7 -45.31 -17.65 36.57
C ALA A 7 -46.33 -18.71 36.09
N ALA A 8 -45.89 -19.67 35.27
CA ALA A 8 -46.71 -20.82 34.87
C ALA A 8 -46.97 -21.77 36.05
N ALA A 9 -45.94 -22.07 36.84
CA ALA A 9 -46.05 -22.88 38.06
C ALA A 9 -46.98 -22.24 39.11
N HIS A 10 -46.95 -20.91 39.26
CA HIS A 10 -47.86 -20.17 40.14
C HIS A 10 -49.34 -20.31 39.70
N ARG A 11 -49.61 -20.27 38.39
CA ARG A 11 -50.97 -20.43 37.84
C ARG A 11 -51.51 -21.85 37.97
N ALA A 12 -50.64 -22.86 37.96
CA ALA A 12 -51.02 -24.27 38.08
C ALA A 12 -51.19 -24.78 39.54
N ALA A 13 -50.78 -24.01 40.54
CA ALA A 13 -50.74 -24.46 41.93
C ALA A 13 -52.08 -24.27 42.69
N ARG A 14 -52.51 -25.28 43.47
CA ARG A 14 -53.69 -25.22 44.37
C ARG A 14 -53.29 -25.19 45.86
N GLY A 15 -54.07 -24.47 46.67
CA GLY A 15 -53.92 -24.42 48.14
C GLY A 15 -52.58 -23.84 48.62
N LEU A 16 -51.95 -24.48 49.60
CA LEU A 16 -50.67 -24.06 50.21
C LEU A 16 -49.51 -23.92 49.20
N ARG A 17 -49.52 -24.72 48.11
CA ARG A 17 -48.51 -24.63 47.04
C ARG A 17 -48.58 -23.32 46.26
N LYS A 18 -49.76 -22.67 46.20
CA LYS A 18 -49.93 -21.35 45.58
C LYS A 18 -49.17 -20.27 46.34
N ARG A 19 -49.17 -20.32 47.68
CA ARG A 19 -48.41 -19.39 48.53
C ARG A 19 -46.90 -19.59 48.37
N GLY A 20 -46.44 -20.85 48.25
CA GLY A 20 -45.04 -21.18 47.97
C GLY A 20 -44.60 -20.67 46.59
N ALA A 21 -45.38 -20.94 45.55
CA ALA A 21 -45.09 -20.46 44.19
C ALA A 21 -45.18 -18.93 44.09
N GLY A 22 -46.07 -18.30 44.85
CA GLY A 22 -46.20 -16.85 44.93
C GLY A 22 -44.96 -16.22 45.55
N ARG A 23 -44.51 -16.75 46.70
CA ARG A 23 -43.24 -16.30 47.33
C ARG A 23 -42.05 -16.50 46.41
N ALA A 24 -41.94 -17.66 45.75
CA ALA A 24 -40.85 -17.92 44.80
C ALA A 24 -40.86 -16.93 43.63
N LEU A 25 -42.04 -16.55 43.12
CA LEU A 25 -42.16 -15.54 42.07
C LEU A 25 -41.77 -14.14 42.57
N THR A 26 -42.16 -13.76 43.79
CA THR A 26 -41.75 -12.48 44.39
C THR A 26 -40.23 -12.43 44.58
N THR A 27 -39.64 -13.46 45.19
CA THR A 27 -38.19 -13.57 45.37
C THR A 27 -37.44 -13.49 44.04
N ALA A 28 -37.88 -14.24 43.02
CA ALA A 28 -37.26 -14.19 41.70
C ALA A 28 -37.39 -12.80 41.02
N SER A 29 -38.49 -12.08 41.27
CA SER A 29 -38.70 -10.73 40.75
C SER A 29 -37.82 -9.70 41.45
N ASP A 30 -37.64 -9.84 42.76
CA ASP A 30 -36.78 -8.96 43.56
C ASP A 30 -35.30 -9.17 43.22
N GLU A 31 -34.86 -10.43 43.05
CA GLU A 31 -33.52 -10.76 42.57
C GLU A 31 -33.27 -10.18 41.17
N TYR A 32 -34.22 -10.33 40.25
CA TYR A 32 -34.11 -9.76 38.90
C TYR A 32 -33.96 -8.24 38.95
N ARG A 33 -34.79 -7.53 39.71
CA ARG A 33 -34.67 -6.07 39.88
C ARG A 33 -33.34 -5.67 40.51
N GLY A 34 -32.83 -6.44 41.46
CA GLY A 34 -31.53 -6.22 42.08
C GLY A 34 -30.39 -6.29 41.06
N ILE A 35 -30.37 -7.36 40.25
CA ILE A 35 -29.39 -7.55 39.18
C ILE A 35 -29.53 -6.44 38.13
N GLU A 36 -30.75 -6.14 37.70
CA GLU A 36 -31.04 -5.11 36.71
C GLU A 36 -30.55 -3.73 37.18
N THR A 37 -30.86 -3.37 38.43
CA THR A 37 -30.43 -2.07 38.99
C THR A 37 -28.91 -2.00 39.12
N GLY A 38 -28.26 -3.07 39.57
CA GLY A 38 -26.80 -3.14 39.65
C GLY A 38 -26.14 -3.00 38.27
N ALA A 39 -26.66 -3.71 37.28
CA ALA A 39 -26.16 -3.66 35.91
C ALA A 39 -26.41 -2.29 35.27
N ARG A 40 -27.56 -1.64 35.52
CA ARG A 40 -27.82 -0.27 35.06
C ARG A 40 -26.90 0.76 35.69
N ARG A 41 -26.58 0.63 36.98
CA ARG A 41 -25.63 1.53 37.67
C ARG A 41 -24.22 1.39 37.10
N ARG A 42 -23.80 0.18 36.75
CA ARG A 42 -22.44 -0.09 36.27
C ARG A 42 -22.25 0.23 34.79
N TRP A 43 -23.20 -0.17 33.95
CA TRP A 43 -23.06 -0.14 32.49
C TRP A 43 -24.12 0.72 31.78
N GLY A 44 -25.06 1.32 32.51
CA GLY A 44 -26.07 2.21 31.95
C GLY A 44 -27.29 1.46 31.40
N ARG A 45 -27.55 1.57 30.10
CA ARG A 45 -28.74 0.95 29.49
C ARG A 45 -28.50 -0.54 29.29
N LEU A 46 -29.50 -1.37 29.63
CA LEU A 46 -29.49 -2.81 29.39
C LEU A 46 -30.18 -3.15 28.06
N PRO A 47 -29.81 -4.28 27.44
CA PRO A 47 -30.48 -4.77 26.24
C PRO A 47 -31.95 -5.10 26.55
N GLU A 48 -32.86 -4.61 25.71
CA GLU A 48 -34.31 -4.81 25.87
C GLU A 48 -34.76 -6.16 25.32
N THR A 49 -33.98 -6.72 24.39
CA THR A 49 -34.26 -8.02 23.76
C THR A 49 -33.06 -8.96 23.90
N PRO A 50 -33.27 -10.28 24.02
CA PRO A 50 -32.18 -11.25 24.14
C PRO A 50 -31.25 -11.24 22.92
N GLU A 51 -31.76 -10.92 21.73
CA GLU A 51 -30.95 -10.80 20.50
C GLU A 51 -29.99 -9.60 20.55
N SER A 52 -30.31 -8.58 21.36
CA SER A 52 -29.47 -7.38 21.52
C SER A 52 -28.37 -7.52 22.57
N VAL A 53 -28.31 -8.65 23.29
CA VAL A 53 -27.35 -8.87 24.38
C VAL A 53 -25.92 -8.91 23.87
N GLU A 54 -25.65 -9.60 22.77
CA GLU A 54 -24.29 -9.75 22.23
C GLU A 54 -23.73 -8.43 21.67
N PRO A 55 -24.47 -7.66 20.83
CA PRO A 55 -24.03 -6.32 20.42
C PRO A 55 -23.82 -5.37 21.60
N TRP A 56 -24.68 -5.44 22.63
CA TRP A 56 -24.53 -4.63 23.84
C TRP A 56 -23.27 -5.01 24.62
N ALA A 57 -23.01 -6.30 24.82
CA ALA A 57 -21.84 -6.78 25.54
C ALA A 57 -20.53 -6.38 24.83
N ALA A 58 -20.50 -6.47 23.49
CA ALA A 58 -19.37 -6.01 22.69
C ALA A 58 -19.12 -4.50 22.86
N SER A 59 -20.19 -3.69 22.85
CA SER A 59 -20.08 -2.24 23.08
C SER A 59 -19.56 -1.90 24.47
N VAL A 60 -20.06 -2.56 25.52
CA VAL A 60 -19.56 -2.38 26.89
C VAL A 60 -18.09 -2.81 26.99
N ALA A 61 -17.72 -3.95 26.41
CA ALA A 61 -16.33 -4.41 26.42
C ALA A 61 -15.39 -3.43 25.71
N GLN A 62 -15.80 -2.89 24.56
CA GLN A 62 -15.05 -1.86 23.85
C GLN A 62 -14.90 -0.59 24.68
N HIS A 63 -15.98 -0.12 25.31
CA HIS A 63 -15.98 1.07 26.14
C HIS A 63 -15.08 0.94 27.37
N GLU A 64 -15.07 -0.23 28.00
CA GLU A 64 -14.14 -0.54 29.10
C GLU A 64 -12.69 -0.65 28.62
N ALA A 65 -12.46 -1.27 27.46
CA ALA A 65 -11.12 -1.34 26.85
C ALA A 65 -10.59 0.06 26.48
N ASP A 66 -11.46 0.97 26.04
CA ASP A 66 -11.09 2.35 25.74
C ASP A 66 -10.82 3.19 27.00
N ARG A 67 -11.37 2.78 28.15
CA ARG A 67 -11.06 3.37 29.46
C ARG A 67 -9.85 2.78 30.15
N ASP A 68 -9.34 1.63 29.68
CA ASP A 68 -8.12 1.04 30.23
C ASP A 68 -6.90 1.90 29.84
N PRO A 69 -6.22 2.54 30.80
CA PRO A 69 -5.04 3.35 30.52
C PRO A 69 -3.94 2.56 29.80
N ARG A 70 -3.82 1.25 30.04
CA ARG A 70 -2.83 0.40 29.36
C ARG A 70 -3.12 0.26 27.87
N ALA A 71 -4.40 0.19 27.49
CA ALA A 71 -4.80 0.11 26.09
C ALA A 71 -4.52 1.44 25.38
N ALA A 72 -4.80 2.57 26.03
CA ALA A 72 -4.50 3.91 25.51
C ALA A 72 -2.97 4.10 25.31
N GLU A 73 -2.15 3.80 26.32
CA GLU A 73 -0.68 3.87 26.23
C GLU A 73 -0.12 2.99 25.10
N THR A 74 -0.66 1.78 24.94
CA THR A 74 -0.20 0.87 23.90
C THR A 74 -0.52 1.39 22.50
N ARG A 75 -1.72 1.97 22.31
CA ARG A 75 -2.10 2.63 21.06
C ARG A 75 -1.19 3.82 20.75
N GLU A 76 -0.94 4.67 21.73
CA GLU A 76 -0.04 5.82 21.58
C GLU A 76 1.38 5.39 21.20
N ARG A 77 1.94 4.37 21.86
CA ARG A 77 3.25 3.80 21.49
C ARG A 77 3.27 3.25 20.08
N ALA A 78 2.20 2.57 19.66
CA ALA A 78 2.10 2.04 18.30
C ALA A 78 2.02 3.15 17.25
N ASP A 79 1.27 4.22 17.53
CA ASP A 79 1.17 5.38 16.65
C ASP A 79 2.50 6.13 16.57
N ASN A 80 3.19 6.34 17.70
CA ASN A 80 4.52 6.94 17.74
C ASN A 80 5.54 6.09 16.96
N ALA A 81 5.53 4.77 17.14
CA ALA A 81 6.40 3.86 16.38
C ALA A 81 6.13 3.94 14.87
N ARG A 82 4.86 4.02 14.45
CA ARG A 82 4.50 4.21 13.04
C ARG A 82 5.00 5.54 12.49
N GLN A 83 4.86 6.63 13.26
CA GLN A 83 5.38 7.95 12.86
C GLN A 83 6.90 7.95 12.71
N GLU A 84 7.62 7.33 13.65
CA GLU A 84 9.08 7.21 13.57
C GLU A 84 9.53 6.35 12.38
N GLN A 85 8.83 5.25 12.11
CA GLN A 85 9.08 4.45 10.91
C GLN A 85 8.88 5.27 9.62
N GLN A 86 7.80 6.05 9.54
CA GLN A 86 7.55 6.92 8.39
C GLN A 86 8.63 7.99 8.22
N ARG A 87 9.08 8.63 9.32
CA ARG A 87 10.18 9.61 9.31
C ARG A 87 11.49 8.99 8.85
N LEU A 88 11.79 7.78 9.30
CA LEU A 88 12.99 7.05 8.89
C LEU A 88 12.93 6.65 7.40
N ALA A 89 11.79 6.14 6.94
CA ALA A 89 11.58 5.81 5.53
C ALA A 89 11.70 7.04 4.62
N ALA A 90 11.14 8.18 5.03
CA ALA A 90 11.26 9.44 4.30
C ALA A 90 12.72 9.92 4.20
N ARG A 91 13.47 9.86 5.32
CA ARG A 91 14.91 10.18 5.33
C ARG A 91 15.69 9.28 4.37
N GLN A 92 15.49 7.96 4.45
CA GLN A 92 16.15 7.01 3.56
C GLN A 92 15.81 7.24 2.08
N ALA A 93 14.56 7.57 1.76
CA ALA A 93 14.14 7.88 0.40
C ALA A 93 14.84 9.15 -0.14
N GLN A 94 14.95 10.18 0.71
CA GLN A 94 15.64 11.42 0.38
C GLN A 94 17.15 11.19 0.18
N GLU A 95 17.79 10.44 1.09
CA GLU A 95 19.20 10.06 0.99
C GLU A 95 19.48 9.28 -0.30
N ARG A 96 18.67 8.25 -0.60
CA ARG A 96 18.77 7.48 -1.86
C ARG A 96 18.63 8.38 -3.08
N THR A 97 17.69 9.32 -3.06
CA THR A 97 17.50 10.27 -4.16
C THR A 97 18.70 11.19 -4.32
N SER A 98 19.25 11.70 -3.21
CA SER A 98 20.44 12.54 -3.21
C SER A 98 21.66 11.82 -3.75
N LEU A 99 21.87 10.56 -3.33
CA LEU A 99 22.98 9.72 -3.77
C LEU A 99 22.83 9.36 -5.24
N ARG A 100 21.62 9.04 -5.69
CA ARG A 100 21.31 8.83 -7.11
C ARG A 100 21.67 10.06 -7.93
N ARG A 101 21.25 11.26 -7.50
CA ARG A 101 21.57 12.51 -8.21
C ARG A 101 23.08 12.75 -8.30
N ARG A 102 23.83 12.45 -7.24
CA ARG A 102 25.31 12.56 -7.25
C ARG A 102 25.98 11.56 -8.20
N LEU A 103 25.49 10.32 -8.29
CA LEU A 103 26.13 9.27 -9.09
C LEU A 103 25.70 9.27 -10.56
N LEU A 104 24.44 9.59 -10.85
CA LEU A 104 23.84 9.41 -12.18
C LEU A 104 23.32 10.73 -12.78
N GLY A 105 23.43 11.85 -12.06
CA GLY A 105 22.84 13.13 -12.46
C GLY A 105 21.31 13.08 -12.45
N ASP A 106 20.68 13.90 -13.30
CA ASP A 106 19.22 13.95 -13.46
C ASP A 106 18.66 12.87 -14.39
N ARG A 107 19.50 11.94 -14.88
CA ARG A 107 19.01 10.78 -15.61
C ARG A 107 18.30 9.87 -14.64
N VAL A 108 17.00 9.71 -14.83
CA VAL A 108 16.20 8.68 -14.19
C VAL A 108 16.42 7.38 -14.99
N PRO A 109 17.28 6.43 -14.56
CA PRO A 109 17.29 5.12 -15.19
C PRO A 109 15.90 4.51 -15.08
N SER A 110 15.29 4.28 -16.23
CA SER A 110 13.93 3.75 -16.35
C SER A 110 13.85 2.30 -15.86
N ARG A 111 14.99 1.61 -15.68
CA ARG A 111 15.11 0.21 -15.23
C ARG A 111 16.42 -0.04 -14.46
N PRO A 112 16.52 0.39 -13.19
CA PRO A 112 17.77 0.26 -12.40
C PRO A 112 18.23 -1.20 -12.24
N GLY A 113 17.31 -2.16 -12.15
CA GLY A 113 17.66 -3.58 -12.09
C GLY A 113 18.27 -4.12 -13.39
N ALA A 114 17.75 -3.70 -14.54
CA ALA A 114 18.29 -4.11 -15.83
C ALA A 114 19.67 -3.50 -16.11
N GLU A 115 19.89 -2.25 -15.70
CA GLU A 115 21.21 -1.63 -15.78
C GLU A 115 22.22 -2.30 -14.85
N ALA A 116 21.84 -2.59 -13.60
CA ALA A 116 22.71 -3.31 -12.68
C ALA A 116 23.08 -4.70 -13.21
N ALA A 117 22.12 -5.45 -13.78
CA ALA A 117 22.38 -6.74 -14.42
C ALA A 117 23.34 -6.59 -15.62
N ARG A 118 23.13 -5.58 -16.46
CA ARG A 118 24.00 -5.27 -17.60
C ARG A 118 25.43 -4.95 -17.15
N TRP A 119 25.59 -4.16 -16.09
CA TRP A 119 26.91 -3.82 -15.55
C TRP A 119 27.61 -5.04 -14.95
N ARG A 120 26.89 -5.91 -14.24
CA ARG A 120 27.44 -7.17 -13.71
C ARG A 120 27.92 -8.09 -14.83
N ALA A 121 27.09 -8.32 -15.85
CA ALA A 121 27.47 -9.13 -17.00
C ALA A 121 28.69 -8.56 -17.73
N ARG A 122 28.77 -7.22 -17.87
CA ARG A 122 29.95 -6.56 -18.47
C ARG A 122 31.21 -6.75 -17.63
N ALA A 123 31.10 -6.69 -16.31
CA ALA A 123 32.23 -6.91 -15.40
C ALA A 123 32.72 -8.37 -15.44
N GLU A 124 31.81 -9.34 -15.49
CA GLU A 124 32.15 -10.76 -15.63
C GLU A 124 32.84 -11.05 -16.97
N ALA A 125 32.31 -10.52 -18.07
CA ALA A 125 32.96 -10.64 -19.38
C ALA A 125 34.37 -10.01 -19.37
N ALA A 126 34.54 -8.82 -18.79
CA ALA A 126 35.84 -8.17 -18.70
C ALA A 126 36.85 -8.96 -17.85
N ARG A 127 36.40 -9.64 -16.79
CA ARG A 127 37.26 -10.53 -15.99
C ARG A 127 37.70 -11.75 -16.79
N GLY A 128 36.78 -12.40 -17.50
CA GLY A 128 37.12 -13.52 -18.38
C GLY A 128 38.09 -13.12 -19.49
N ASP A 129 37.89 -11.94 -20.07
CA ASP A 129 38.76 -11.38 -21.08
C ASP A 129 40.17 -11.09 -20.56
N LEU A 130 40.29 -10.54 -19.35
CA LEU A 130 41.58 -10.32 -18.69
C LEU A 130 42.30 -11.65 -18.46
N THR A 131 41.60 -12.66 -17.93
CA THR A 131 42.18 -14.00 -17.73
C THR A 131 42.65 -14.62 -19.05
N ALA A 132 41.91 -14.45 -20.15
CA ALA A 132 42.30 -14.94 -21.47
C ALA A 132 43.55 -14.22 -22.01
N ILE A 133 43.69 -12.92 -21.76
CA ILE A 133 44.87 -12.14 -22.13
C ILE A 133 46.09 -12.57 -21.31
N GLU A 134 45.93 -12.77 -20.01
CA GLU A 134 47.01 -13.18 -19.09
C GLU A 134 47.51 -14.61 -19.38
N ALA A 135 46.70 -15.46 -19.99
CA ALA A 135 47.07 -16.82 -20.38
C ALA A 135 47.90 -16.90 -21.67
N LEU A 136 48.01 -15.80 -22.44
CA LEU A 136 48.71 -15.78 -23.73
C LEU A 136 50.14 -15.21 -23.62
N PRO A 137 51.06 -15.65 -24.48
CA PRO A 137 52.34 -14.98 -24.66
C PRO A 137 52.16 -13.50 -25.03
N PRO A 138 53.05 -12.57 -24.61
CA PRO A 138 52.86 -11.14 -24.80
C PRO A 138 52.60 -10.68 -26.23
N VAL A 139 53.20 -11.34 -27.22
CA VAL A 139 53.00 -11.02 -28.66
C VAL A 139 51.58 -11.36 -29.12
N GLU A 140 51.06 -12.51 -28.69
CA GLU A 140 49.70 -12.98 -29.01
C GLU A 140 48.64 -12.18 -28.24
N ALA A 141 48.91 -11.88 -26.96
CA ALA A 141 48.09 -10.98 -26.16
C ALA A 141 47.95 -9.59 -26.80
N ALA A 142 49.06 -9.01 -27.28
CA ALA A 142 49.05 -7.73 -27.97
C ALA A 142 48.27 -7.77 -29.30
N ALA A 143 48.37 -8.86 -30.06
CA ALA A 143 47.58 -9.06 -31.27
C ALA A 143 46.08 -9.16 -30.97
N LEU A 144 45.70 -9.90 -29.92
CA LEU A 144 44.30 -10.05 -29.49
C LEU A 144 43.71 -8.71 -29.03
N ILE A 145 44.46 -7.92 -28.26
CA ILE A 145 44.05 -6.58 -27.81
C ILE A 145 43.82 -5.65 -29.00
N ARG A 146 44.74 -5.61 -29.99
CA ARG A 146 44.58 -4.81 -31.21
C ARG A 146 43.34 -5.20 -32.01
N ALA A 147 43.15 -6.49 -32.26
CA ALA A 147 41.97 -6.98 -32.98
C ALA A 147 40.66 -6.65 -32.25
N ARG A 148 40.66 -6.64 -30.91
CA ARG A 148 39.51 -6.19 -30.12
C ARG A 148 39.28 -4.69 -30.23
N ALA A 149 40.33 -3.88 -30.15
CA ALA A 149 40.23 -2.43 -30.29
C ALA A 149 39.65 -2.03 -31.65
N GLU A 150 40.09 -2.68 -32.73
CA GLU A 150 39.54 -2.48 -34.08
C GLU A 150 38.06 -2.82 -34.17
N ARG A 151 37.64 -3.96 -33.58
CA ARG A 151 36.22 -4.36 -33.52
C ARG A 151 35.39 -3.38 -32.71
N GLU A 152 35.88 -2.91 -31.57
CA GLU A 152 35.18 -1.91 -30.77
C GLU A 152 35.03 -0.59 -31.53
N GLN A 153 36.07 -0.16 -32.23
CA GLN A 153 36.03 1.07 -33.02
C GLN A 153 35.02 0.97 -34.16
N ALA A 154 35.01 -0.15 -34.90
CA ALA A 154 34.00 -0.41 -35.92
C ALA A 154 32.57 -0.43 -35.36
N GLN A 155 32.38 -0.97 -34.16
CA GLN A 155 31.08 -0.96 -33.47
C GLN A 155 30.65 0.45 -33.04
N ARG A 156 31.58 1.28 -32.54
CA ARG A 156 31.31 2.68 -32.18
C ARG A 156 30.89 3.48 -33.40
N GLU A 157 31.64 3.39 -34.50
CA GLU A 157 31.31 4.05 -35.76
C GLU A 157 29.96 3.59 -36.32
N ALA A 158 29.62 2.30 -36.20
CA ALA A 158 28.31 1.79 -36.60
C ALA A 158 27.18 2.33 -35.72
N ALA A 159 27.41 2.42 -34.40
CA ALA A 159 26.44 2.96 -33.45
C ALA A 159 26.21 4.46 -33.66
N GLU A 160 27.27 5.24 -33.90
CA GLU A 160 27.20 6.66 -34.24
C GLU A 160 26.43 6.89 -35.54
N ARG A 161 26.71 6.10 -36.59
CA ARG A 161 25.93 6.14 -37.84
C ARG A 161 24.46 5.79 -37.61
N ALA A 162 24.16 4.80 -36.77
CA ALA A 162 22.79 4.43 -36.44
C ALA A 162 22.06 5.52 -35.64
N LEU A 163 22.76 6.21 -34.73
CA LEU A 163 22.22 7.36 -33.99
C LEU A 163 21.95 8.54 -34.92
N ALA A 164 22.93 8.92 -35.75
CA ALA A 164 22.77 9.99 -36.74
C ALA A 164 21.60 9.70 -37.71
N ALA A 165 21.45 8.46 -38.16
CA ALA A 165 20.33 8.05 -39.01
C ALA A 165 18.97 8.14 -38.28
N ARG A 166 18.93 7.86 -36.97
CA ARG A 166 17.71 8.00 -36.15
C ARG A 166 17.36 9.47 -35.93
N GLU A 167 18.35 10.31 -35.64
CA GLU A 167 18.17 11.75 -35.49
C GLU A 167 17.67 12.39 -36.79
N ALA A 168 18.27 12.04 -37.94
CA ALA A 168 17.81 12.50 -39.25
C ALA A 168 16.37 12.06 -39.58
N ARG A 169 15.98 10.84 -39.18
CA ARG A 169 14.58 10.38 -39.31
C ARG A 169 13.64 11.14 -38.38
N ALA A 170 14.07 11.43 -37.15
CA ALA A 170 13.28 12.19 -36.20
C ALA A 170 13.06 13.63 -36.66
N THR A 171 14.08 14.30 -37.22
CA THR A 171 13.92 15.64 -37.81
C THR A 171 12.99 15.63 -39.01
N GLN A 172 13.08 14.64 -39.91
CA GLN A 172 12.13 14.50 -41.02
C GLN A 172 10.68 14.35 -40.53
N LEU A 173 10.43 13.54 -39.50
CA LEU A 173 9.12 13.38 -38.86
C LEU A 173 8.61 14.69 -38.21
N HIS A 174 9.51 15.47 -37.61
CA HIS A 174 9.16 16.79 -37.05
C HIS A 174 8.83 17.82 -38.14
N ASP A 175 9.47 17.77 -39.31
CA ASP A 175 9.14 18.65 -40.43
C ASP A 175 7.76 18.33 -41.02
N PHE A 176 7.40 17.05 -41.18
CA PHE A 176 6.06 16.63 -41.63
C PHE A 176 4.92 17.05 -40.69
N THR A 177 5.18 17.16 -39.39
CA THR A 177 4.18 17.62 -38.41
C THR A 177 4.05 19.13 -38.36
N ARG A 178 5.09 19.88 -38.75
CA ARG A 178 5.08 21.35 -38.80
C ARG A 178 4.31 21.90 -40.00
N ASP A 179 4.43 21.25 -41.17
CA ASP A 179 3.74 21.69 -42.40
C ASP A 179 2.22 21.46 -42.36
N ARG A 180 1.75 20.49 -41.57
CA ARG A 180 0.31 20.19 -41.43
C ARG A 180 -0.47 21.28 -40.70
N HIS A 181 0.20 22.23 -40.03
CA HIS A 181 -0.43 23.34 -39.33
C HIS A 181 -0.49 24.65 -40.14
N ARG A 182 -0.07 24.64 -41.41
CA ARG A 182 -0.13 25.83 -42.27
C ARG A 182 -0.89 25.56 -43.56
N HIS A 183 -2.18 25.24 -43.46
CA HIS A 183 -3.21 25.74 -44.37
C HIS A 183 -4.60 25.34 -43.86
N SER A 184 -5.29 26.28 -43.24
CA SER A 184 -6.75 26.30 -43.24
C SER A 184 -7.17 27.76 -43.39
N PRO A 185 -7.46 28.26 -44.61
CA PRO A 185 -8.13 29.54 -44.76
C PRO A 185 -9.59 29.33 -44.35
N ALA A 186 -9.93 29.80 -43.16
CA ALA A 186 -11.30 29.94 -42.74
C ALA A 186 -11.93 31.09 -43.54
N SER A 187 -12.56 30.74 -44.67
CA SER A 187 -13.60 31.56 -45.31
C SER A 187 -14.87 30.72 -45.34
N GLY A 188 -15.61 30.73 -44.23
CA GLY A 188 -17.00 30.29 -44.23
C GLY A 188 -17.84 31.29 -45.02
N PRO A 189 -18.83 30.85 -45.83
CA PRO A 189 -19.74 31.77 -46.49
C PRO A 189 -20.68 32.40 -45.47
N ASP A 190 -20.67 33.72 -45.45
CA ASP A 190 -21.50 34.61 -44.65
C ASP A 190 -22.95 34.52 -45.15
N PHE A 191 -23.82 33.83 -44.41
CA PHE A 191 -25.26 33.87 -44.66
C PHE A 191 -25.84 35.09 -43.93
N GLY A 192 -25.90 36.22 -44.65
CA GLY A 192 -26.60 37.43 -44.20
C GLY A 192 -28.14 37.25 -44.20
N PRO A 193 -28.88 38.07 -43.42
CA PRO A 193 -30.32 37.90 -43.27
C PRO A 193 -31.14 38.61 -44.37
N SER A 194 -32.14 37.87 -44.86
CA SER A 194 -33.51 38.23 -45.27
C SER A 194 -33.79 39.48 -46.13
N LEU A 195 -34.44 39.26 -47.28
CA LEU A 195 -35.76 39.80 -47.66
C LEU A 195 -36.49 38.81 -48.57
#